data_AF-A0AB34Y9W5-F1
#
_entry.id   AF-A0AB34Y9W5-F1
#
_cell.length_a   1.000
_cell.length_b   1.000
_cell.length_c   1.000
_cell.angle_alpha   90.00
_cell.angle_beta   90.00
_cell.angle_gamma   90.00
#
_symmetry.space_group_name_H-M   'P 1'
#
loop_
_entity.id
_entity.type
_entity.pdbx_description
1 polymer ?
#
loop_
_entity_poly.entity_id
_entity_poly.type
_entity_poly.pdbx_seq_one_letter_code
_entity_poly.pdbx_strand_id
1 'polypeptide(L)'
;MDNDFAQRLRTAREAKNMSQADLAALIGRDKSSISLLEGGKRGASVDFVARLARALDLSEDWLAFGKGQMFQTREPITGERPADVFTPKIIPGNELVGDQRDLPVYAAAKGGDGHVIITFDPISYMKMPAVLQGVKGGYGLLLSGDSMVPAYRPGETALVNPNLPPMRDEDVILYHTSEMDENEAIIKRLVGFNDREWMLEQYNPHKEFKEFRADWPVCHRVVGKYNTR
;
A
#
# COMPACT_ATOMS: atom_id res chain seq x y z
N MET A 1 20.15 -6.03 -29.47
CA MET A 1 20.45 -4.58 -29.44
C MET A 1 19.53 -4.00 -28.40
N ASP A 2 19.85 -4.15 -27.12
CA ASP A 2 18.91 -3.86 -26.02
C ASP A 2 19.57 -2.94 -24.98
N ASN A 3 20.22 -1.88 -25.46
CA ASN A 3 20.99 -0.94 -24.64
C ASN A 3 20.27 0.40 -24.43
N ASP A 4 19.02 0.50 -24.87
CA ASP A 4 18.36 1.79 -25.09
C ASP A 4 17.70 2.33 -23.81
N PHE A 5 17.04 1.46 -23.03
CA PHE A 5 16.46 1.82 -21.73
C PHE A 5 17.53 2.18 -20.69
N ALA A 6 18.57 1.35 -20.57
CA ALA A 6 19.66 1.52 -19.61
C ALA A 6 20.39 2.87 -19.83
N GLN A 7 20.61 3.22 -21.10
CA GLN A 7 21.27 4.47 -21.46
C GLN A 7 20.37 5.68 -21.19
N ARG A 8 19.06 5.62 -21.53
CA ARG A 8 18.09 6.68 -21.21
C ARG A 8 18.00 6.96 -19.72
N LEU A 9 17.95 5.90 -18.90
CA LEU A 9 17.90 6.03 -17.45
C LEU A 9 19.15 6.74 -16.90
N ARG A 10 20.34 6.34 -17.38
CA ARG A 10 21.61 6.98 -17.00
C ARG A 10 21.63 8.46 -17.39
N THR A 11 21.28 8.77 -18.64
CA THR A 11 21.25 10.15 -19.13
C THR A 11 20.28 11.02 -18.32
N ALA A 12 19.12 10.49 -17.93
CA ALA A 12 18.16 11.23 -17.14
C ALA A 12 18.61 11.47 -15.69
N ARG A 13 19.25 10.47 -15.08
CA ARG A 13 19.84 10.62 -13.75
C ARG A 13 20.95 11.67 -13.74
N GLU A 14 21.83 11.65 -14.75
CA GLU A 14 22.94 12.60 -14.88
C GLU A 14 22.46 14.02 -15.19
N ALA A 15 21.41 14.18 -15.99
CA ALA A 15 20.78 15.48 -16.24
C ALA A 15 20.24 16.14 -14.96
N LYS A 16 19.89 15.34 -13.94
CA LYS A 16 19.48 15.81 -12.61
C LYS A 16 20.61 15.85 -11.57
N ASN A 17 21.87 15.67 -11.99
CA ASN A 17 23.05 15.63 -11.12
C ASN A 17 22.94 14.61 -9.95
N MET A 18 22.23 13.51 -10.15
CA MET A 18 22.04 12.49 -9.12
C MET A 18 23.05 11.35 -9.28
N SER A 19 23.57 10.79 -8.18
CA SER A 19 24.29 9.52 -8.23
C SER A 19 23.33 8.33 -8.30
N GLN A 20 23.83 7.14 -8.68
CA GLN A 20 23.02 5.91 -8.65
C GLN A 20 22.47 5.60 -7.25
N ALA A 21 23.21 5.98 -6.19
CA ALA A 21 22.76 5.81 -4.82
C ALA A 21 21.63 6.78 -4.46
N ASP A 22 21.69 8.03 -4.96
CA ASP A 22 20.67 9.04 -4.72
C ASP A 22 19.36 8.66 -5.41
N LEU A 23 19.44 8.18 -6.65
CA LEU A 23 18.27 7.67 -7.37
C LEU A 23 17.67 6.46 -6.66
N ALA A 24 18.51 5.53 -6.19
CA ALA A 24 18.05 4.36 -5.44
C ALA A 24 17.35 4.77 -4.13
N ALA A 25 17.92 5.72 -3.38
CA ALA A 25 17.33 6.26 -2.16
C ALA A 25 15.99 6.95 -2.44
N LEU A 26 15.89 7.74 -3.52
CA LEU A 26 14.69 8.47 -3.92
C LEU A 26 13.50 7.54 -4.22
N ILE A 27 13.76 6.36 -4.78
CA ILE A 27 12.72 5.36 -5.09
C ILE A 27 12.62 4.24 -4.04
N GLY A 28 13.33 4.35 -2.91
CA GLY A 28 13.30 3.37 -1.82
C GLY A 28 13.91 2.00 -2.16
N ARG A 29 14.92 1.95 -3.03
CA ARG A 29 15.60 0.71 -3.48
C ARG A 29 17.10 0.72 -3.17
N ASP A 30 17.75 -0.43 -3.34
CA ASP A 30 19.20 -0.57 -3.18
C ASP A 30 19.97 -0.10 -4.42
N LYS A 31 21.18 0.45 -4.22
CA LYS A 31 22.06 0.93 -5.31
C LYS A 31 22.36 -0.16 -6.35
N SER A 32 22.48 -1.42 -5.93
CA SER A 32 22.70 -2.55 -6.85
C SER A 32 21.58 -2.72 -7.86
N SER A 33 20.34 -2.35 -7.51
CA SER A 33 19.18 -2.41 -8.40
C SER A 33 19.32 -1.42 -9.56
N ILE A 34 19.72 -0.19 -9.28
CA ILE A 34 19.98 0.84 -10.32
C ILE A 34 21.18 0.44 -11.18
N SER A 35 22.24 -0.08 -10.57
CA SER A 35 23.43 -0.53 -11.30
C SER A 35 23.15 -1.69 -12.26
N LEU A 36 22.25 -2.62 -11.90
CA LEU A 36 21.86 -3.74 -12.76
C LEU A 36 21.01 -3.28 -13.95
N LEU A 37 20.16 -2.28 -13.73
CA LEU A 37 19.31 -1.67 -14.76
C LEU A 37 20.13 -0.83 -15.75
N GLU A 38 20.97 0.08 -15.26
CA GLU A 38 21.88 0.87 -16.10
C GLU A 38 22.98 0.02 -16.77
N GLY A 39 23.24 -1.18 -16.24
CA GLY A 39 24.16 -2.16 -16.82
C GLY A 39 23.53 -3.04 -17.90
N GLY A 40 22.23 -2.91 -18.18
CA GLY A 40 21.51 -3.72 -19.17
C GLY A 40 21.40 -5.20 -18.80
N LYS A 41 21.74 -5.58 -17.57
CA LYS A 41 21.75 -6.98 -17.09
C LYS A 41 20.36 -7.45 -16.62
N ARG A 42 19.43 -6.50 -16.41
CA ARG A 42 18.06 -6.75 -15.99
C ARG A 42 17.12 -5.76 -16.67
N GLY A 43 16.02 -6.24 -17.24
CA GLY A 43 14.94 -5.38 -17.71
C GLY A 43 14.16 -4.77 -16.54
N ALA A 44 13.68 -3.53 -16.70
CA ALA A 44 12.77 -2.91 -15.72
C ALA A 44 11.33 -3.41 -15.97
N SER A 45 10.59 -3.71 -14.90
CA SER A 45 9.14 -3.89 -15.00
C SER A 45 8.47 -2.54 -15.27
N VAL A 46 7.27 -2.55 -15.84
CA VAL A 46 6.50 -1.34 -16.17
C VAL A 46 6.32 -0.46 -14.93
N ASP A 47 5.93 -1.04 -13.79
CA ASP A 47 5.76 -0.31 -12.51
C ASP A 47 7.06 0.31 -11.99
N PHE A 48 8.20 -0.31 -12.34
CA PHE A 48 9.50 0.22 -11.98
C PHE A 48 9.89 1.40 -12.86
N VAL A 49 9.54 1.35 -14.15
CA VAL A 49 9.72 2.48 -15.08
C VAL A 49 8.86 3.67 -14.67
N ALA A 50 7.58 3.45 -14.31
CA ALA A 50 6.69 4.50 -13.82
C ALA A 50 7.22 5.18 -12.56
N ARG A 51 7.71 4.39 -11.58
CA ARG A 51 8.37 4.92 -10.37
C ARG A 51 9.62 5.75 -10.69
N LEU A 52 10.47 5.28 -11.61
CA LEU A 52 11.66 6.02 -12.03
C LEU A 52 11.31 7.32 -12.74
N ALA A 53 10.33 7.29 -13.65
CA ALA A 53 9.87 8.47 -14.37
C ALA A 53 9.27 9.50 -13.42
N ARG A 54 8.43 9.09 -12.45
CA ARG A 54 7.84 9.97 -11.44
C ARG A 54 8.91 10.59 -10.53
N ALA A 55 9.89 9.81 -10.09
CA ALA A 55 11.00 10.30 -9.27
C ALA A 55 11.91 11.28 -10.02
N LEU A 56 12.13 11.04 -11.31
CA LEU A 56 12.99 11.88 -12.15
C LEU A 56 12.20 12.93 -12.95
N ASP A 57 10.90 13.11 -12.72
CA ASP A 57 10.01 14.03 -13.46
C ASP A 57 10.15 13.90 -14.99
N LEU A 58 10.22 12.65 -15.45
CA LEU A 58 10.37 12.28 -16.86
C LEU A 58 9.05 11.79 -17.43
N SER A 59 8.98 11.78 -18.76
CA SER A 59 7.95 11.03 -19.46
C SER A 59 8.20 9.53 -19.35
N GLU A 60 7.18 8.78 -18.93
CA GLU A 60 7.18 7.31 -18.87
C GLU A 60 7.41 6.71 -20.27
N ASP A 61 6.74 7.24 -21.29
CA ASP A 61 6.88 6.82 -22.69
C ASP A 61 8.29 7.06 -23.24
N TRP A 62 8.93 8.15 -22.82
CA TRP A 62 10.30 8.43 -23.21
C TRP A 62 11.25 7.47 -22.52
N LEU A 63 11.10 7.25 -21.22
CA LEU A 63 11.99 6.38 -20.47
C LEU A 63 11.88 4.92 -20.93
N ALA A 64 10.65 4.41 -21.10
CA ALA A 64 10.36 3.04 -21.55
C ALA A 64 10.75 2.82 -23.02
N PHE A 65 10.26 3.67 -23.93
CA PHE A 65 10.26 3.40 -25.37
C PHE A 65 11.04 4.42 -26.21
N GLY A 66 11.62 5.44 -25.59
CA GLY A 66 12.31 6.53 -26.29
C GLY A 66 11.38 7.44 -27.09
N LYS A 67 10.07 7.43 -26.80
CA LYS A 67 9.06 8.19 -27.54
C LYS A 67 8.72 9.50 -26.82
N GLY A 68 8.60 10.59 -27.57
CA GLY A 68 8.20 11.90 -27.03
C GLY A 68 9.35 12.68 -26.38
N GLN A 69 9.00 13.64 -25.53
CA GLN A 69 9.97 14.49 -24.84
C GLN A 69 10.42 13.87 -23.52
N MET A 70 11.70 14.08 -23.17
CA MET A 70 12.33 13.54 -21.97
C MET A 70 11.72 14.09 -20.68
N PHE A 71 11.50 15.40 -20.62
CA PHE A 71 10.90 16.09 -19.47
C PHE A 71 9.44 16.37 -19.76
N GLN A 72 8.58 16.10 -18.79
CA GLN A 72 7.19 16.54 -18.85
C GLN A 72 7.13 18.01 -18.43
N THR A 73 6.84 18.92 -19.36
CA THR A 73 6.49 20.30 -19.00
C THR A 73 5.13 20.25 -18.33
N ARG A 74 5.13 20.10 -17.00
CA ARG A 74 3.91 20.33 -16.22
C ARG A 74 3.57 21.81 -16.34
N GLU A 75 2.55 22.14 -17.13
CA GLU A 75 1.96 23.46 -17.07
C GLU A 75 1.52 23.74 -15.61
N PRO A 76 1.77 24.94 -15.08
CA PRO A 76 1.38 25.27 -13.73
C PRO A 76 -0.13 25.15 -13.62
N ILE A 77 -0.59 24.30 -12.69
CA ILE A 77 -1.99 24.18 -12.33
C ILE A 77 -2.41 25.54 -11.72
N THR A 78 -3.01 26.41 -12.52
CA THR A 78 -3.68 27.66 -12.11
C THR A 78 -5.06 27.37 -11.54
N GLY A 79 -5.15 26.39 -10.66
CA GLY A 79 -6.29 26.14 -9.79
C GLY A 79 -5.91 26.52 -8.38
N GLU A 80 -6.63 27.46 -7.78
CA GLU A 80 -6.47 27.89 -6.40
C GLU A 80 -6.28 26.69 -5.47
N ARG A 81 -5.13 26.62 -4.80
CA ARG A 81 -4.95 25.75 -3.63
C ARG A 81 -5.96 26.23 -2.58
N PRO A 82 -6.91 25.39 -2.12
CA PRO A 82 -7.53 25.66 -0.84
C PRO A 82 -6.39 25.66 0.17
N ALA A 83 -6.20 26.79 0.85
CA ALA A 83 -5.22 26.90 1.92
C ALA A 83 -5.45 25.75 2.92
N ASP A 84 -4.36 25.11 3.36
CA ASP A 84 -4.32 24.18 4.48
C ASP A 84 -4.68 24.92 5.79
N VAL A 85 -5.92 25.39 5.87
CA VAL A 85 -6.55 25.77 7.13
C VAL A 85 -7.28 24.53 7.57
N PHE A 86 -6.74 23.84 8.57
CA PHE A 86 -7.49 22.84 9.32
C PHE A 86 -8.71 23.55 9.93
N THR A 87 -9.81 23.55 9.18
CA THR A 87 -11.13 23.89 9.67
C THR A 87 -11.71 22.58 10.16
N PRO A 88 -11.70 22.29 11.47
CA PRO A 88 -12.43 21.15 11.96
C PRO A 88 -13.89 21.36 11.54
N LYS A 89 -14.45 20.44 10.75
CA LYS A 89 -15.91 20.39 10.60
C LYS A 89 -16.46 20.16 12.00
N ILE A 90 -17.05 21.20 12.58
CA ILE A 90 -17.74 21.12 13.87
C ILE A 90 -19.00 20.31 13.60
N ILE A 91 -18.94 19.03 13.92
CA ILE A 91 -20.08 18.09 13.82
C ILE A 91 -20.98 18.37 15.04
N PRO A 92 -22.27 18.69 14.84
CA PRO A 92 -23.19 18.94 15.93
C PRO A 92 -23.30 17.75 16.91
N GLY A 93 -23.48 18.01 18.20
CA GLY A 93 -23.48 16.98 19.26
C GLY A 93 -24.46 15.82 19.08
N ASN A 94 -25.55 16.02 18.32
CA ASN A 94 -26.53 14.99 17.97
C ASN A 94 -26.09 14.09 16.79
N GLU A 95 -25.13 14.53 15.96
CA GLU A 95 -24.43 13.69 14.97
C GLU A 95 -23.20 12.99 15.60
N LEU A 96 -22.72 13.48 16.75
CA LEU A 96 -21.73 12.81 17.60
C LEU A 96 -22.39 11.71 18.47
N VAL A 97 -23.69 11.83 18.73
CA VAL A 97 -24.50 10.89 19.53
C VAL A 97 -25.82 10.65 18.78
N GLY A 98 -25.77 9.87 17.70
CA GLY A 98 -26.95 9.57 16.88
C GLY A 98 -26.74 8.35 16.00
N ASP A 99 -27.40 7.27 16.39
CA ASP A 99 -27.59 5.98 15.73
C ASP A 99 -26.33 5.17 15.36
N GLN A 100 -26.36 3.91 15.79
CA GLN A 100 -25.36 2.88 15.50
C GLN A 100 -25.06 2.86 14.01
N ARG A 101 -23.97 3.51 13.57
CA ARG A 101 -23.42 3.24 12.24
C ARG A 101 -23.05 1.77 12.25
N ASP A 102 -23.68 0.95 11.43
CA ASP A 102 -23.29 -0.44 11.31
C ASP A 102 -21.84 -0.52 10.82
N LEU A 103 -21.11 -1.51 11.32
CA LEU A 103 -19.75 -1.82 10.90
C LEU A 103 -19.79 -2.36 9.46
N PRO A 104 -19.20 -1.66 8.47
CA PRO A 104 -19.08 -2.19 7.13
C PRO A 104 -18.11 -3.37 7.11
N VAL A 105 -18.45 -4.43 6.38
CA VAL A 105 -17.63 -5.64 6.23
C VAL A 105 -17.24 -5.83 4.78
N TYR A 106 -15.94 -5.87 4.53
CA TYR A 106 -15.38 -6.09 3.20
C TYR A 106 -14.98 -7.55 3.02
N ALA A 107 -15.13 -8.08 1.81
CA ALA A 107 -14.61 -9.40 1.47
C ALA A 107 -13.20 -9.27 0.92
N ALA A 108 -12.29 -10.06 1.48
CA ALA A 108 -10.97 -10.28 0.93
C ALA A 108 -10.99 -11.62 0.18
N ALA A 109 -10.90 -11.62 -1.16
CA ALA A 109 -10.92 -12.82 -1.99
C ALA A 109 -9.51 -13.20 -2.48
N LYS A 110 -9.13 -14.49 -2.43
CA LYS A 110 -7.80 -14.96 -2.85
C LYS A 110 -7.59 -14.78 -4.36
N GLY A 111 -6.79 -13.78 -4.74
CA GLY A 111 -6.15 -13.67 -6.06
C GLY A 111 -4.97 -14.63 -6.17
N GLY A 112 -4.60 -14.98 -7.41
CA GLY A 112 -3.48 -15.89 -7.69
C GLY A 112 -2.17 -15.47 -6.98
N ASP A 113 -1.31 -16.46 -6.69
CA ASP A 113 -0.06 -16.33 -5.92
C ASP A 113 -0.17 -15.85 -4.45
N GLY A 114 -1.39 -15.82 -3.89
CA GLY A 114 -1.60 -15.56 -2.46
C GLY A 114 -1.94 -14.11 -2.10
N HIS A 115 -2.13 -13.26 -3.11
CA HIS A 115 -2.69 -11.92 -2.95
C HIS A 115 -4.18 -12.03 -2.60
N VAL A 116 -4.70 -11.10 -1.79
CA VAL A 116 -6.12 -11.06 -1.46
C VAL A 116 -6.71 -9.77 -2.00
N ILE A 117 -7.55 -9.87 -3.02
CA ILE A 117 -8.23 -8.74 -3.65
C ILE A 117 -9.38 -8.31 -2.73
N ILE A 118 -9.35 -7.06 -2.28
CA ILE A 118 -10.44 -6.42 -1.52
C ILE A 118 -11.38 -5.70 -2.49
N THR A 119 -12.68 -5.95 -2.31
CA THR A 119 -13.74 -5.20 -3.01
C THR A 119 -13.91 -3.81 -2.40
N PHE A 120 -14.12 -2.77 -3.23
CA PHE A 120 -14.34 -1.39 -2.76
C PHE A 120 -15.64 -1.22 -1.97
N ASP A 121 -16.66 -2.01 -2.29
CA ASP A 121 -17.97 -1.95 -1.63
C ASP A 121 -18.09 -3.00 -0.52
N PRO A 122 -18.67 -2.65 0.65
CA PRO A 122 -18.90 -3.61 1.70
C PRO A 122 -19.92 -4.67 1.25
N ILE A 123 -19.59 -5.93 1.49
CA ILE A 123 -20.46 -7.07 1.17
C ILE A 123 -21.57 -7.25 2.20
N SER A 124 -21.40 -6.70 3.40
CA SER A 124 -22.40 -6.74 4.47
C SER A 124 -22.16 -5.66 5.51
N TYR A 125 -23.14 -5.46 6.37
CA TYR A 125 -23.08 -4.56 7.52
C TYR A 125 -23.42 -5.36 8.78
N MET A 126 -22.70 -5.11 9.87
CA MET A 126 -22.94 -5.74 11.17
C MET A 126 -23.14 -4.68 12.25
N LYS A 127 -23.81 -5.03 13.34
CA LYS A 127 -23.89 -4.14 14.51
C LYS A 127 -22.49 -3.77 15.00
N MET A 128 -22.25 -2.47 15.19
CA MET A 128 -20.93 -1.96 15.62
C MET A 128 -20.47 -2.62 16.94
N PRO A 129 -19.35 -3.36 16.94
CA PRO A 129 -18.77 -3.97 18.14
C PRO A 129 -18.37 -2.90 19.16
N ALA A 130 -18.44 -3.23 20.45
CA ALA A 130 -18.03 -2.31 21.53
C ALA A 130 -16.61 -1.76 21.34
N VAL A 131 -15.66 -2.60 20.87
CA VAL A 131 -14.26 -2.23 20.62
C VAL A 131 -14.08 -1.22 19.47
N LEU A 132 -15.09 -1.02 18.62
CA LEU A 132 -15.09 -0.06 17.52
C LEU A 132 -16.13 1.06 17.68
N GLN A 133 -16.84 1.12 18.81
CA GLN A 133 -17.76 2.22 19.07
C GLN A 133 -17.02 3.55 19.13
N GLY A 134 -17.48 4.53 18.33
CA GLY A 134 -16.84 5.84 18.22
C GLY A 134 -15.55 5.86 17.39
N VAL A 135 -15.09 4.71 16.88
CA VAL A 135 -13.91 4.66 16.00
C VAL A 135 -14.29 5.12 14.60
N LYS A 136 -13.71 6.25 14.16
CA LYS A 136 -13.93 6.77 12.81
C LYS A 136 -13.27 5.84 11.78
N GLY A 137 -14.07 5.31 10.85
CA GLY A 137 -13.56 4.45 9.78
C GLY A 137 -13.18 3.04 10.22
N GLY A 138 -13.64 2.58 11.40
CA GLY A 138 -13.51 1.17 11.76
C GLY A 138 -14.29 0.28 10.78
N TYR A 139 -13.74 -0.89 10.45
CA TYR A 139 -14.33 -1.80 9.48
C TYR A 139 -14.07 -3.28 9.83
N GLY A 140 -14.88 -4.16 9.26
CA GLY A 140 -14.69 -5.60 9.29
C GLY A 140 -14.03 -6.10 8.00
N LEU A 141 -13.17 -7.11 8.11
CA LEU A 141 -12.61 -7.81 6.95
C LEU A 141 -12.90 -9.30 7.05
N LEU A 142 -13.73 -9.82 6.13
CA LEU A 142 -14.02 -11.23 6.00
C LEU A 142 -12.82 -11.93 5.35
N LEU A 143 -12.25 -12.89 6.06
CA LEU A 143 -11.03 -13.58 5.66
C LEU A 143 -11.35 -14.83 4.85
N SER A 144 -10.69 -15.01 3.70
CA SER A 144 -10.79 -16.22 2.88
C SER A 144 -9.53 -17.09 2.86
N GLY A 145 -8.40 -16.55 3.34
CA GLY A 145 -7.11 -17.23 3.36
C GLY A 145 -6.89 -18.09 4.61
N ASP A 146 -6.07 -19.12 4.47
CA ASP A 146 -5.65 -20.04 5.55
C ASP A 146 -4.32 -19.64 6.22
N SER A 147 -3.64 -18.60 5.72
CA SER A 147 -2.29 -18.23 6.16
C SER A 147 -2.13 -17.92 7.65
N MET A 148 -3.23 -17.54 8.31
CA MET A 148 -3.25 -17.16 9.73
C MET A 148 -3.93 -18.22 10.62
N VAL A 149 -4.22 -19.43 10.10
CA VAL A 149 -4.72 -20.54 10.92
C VAL A 149 -3.60 -20.99 11.88
N PRO A 150 -3.85 -21.12 13.21
CA PRO A 150 -5.16 -21.20 13.86
C PRO A 150 -5.73 -19.87 14.40
N ALA A 151 -4.97 -18.77 14.37
CA ALA A 151 -5.41 -17.48 14.91
C ALA A 151 -6.64 -16.93 14.17
N TYR A 152 -6.67 -17.06 12.84
CA TYR A 152 -7.82 -16.72 12.00
C TYR A 152 -8.15 -17.86 11.05
N ARG A 153 -9.42 -18.23 11.00
CA ARG A 153 -9.94 -19.26 10.07
C ARG A 153 -10.66 -18.61 8.88
N PRO A 154 -10.67 -19.25 7.71
CA PRO A 154 -11.52 -18.82 6.61
C PRO A 154 -12.99 -18.69 7.05
N GLY A 155 -13.63 -17.58 6.68
CA GLY A 155 -14.98 -17.22 7.10
C GLY A 155 -15.05 -16.38 8.39
N GLU A 156 -13.95 -16.22 9.13
CA GLU A 156 -13.90 -15.31 10.27
C GLU A 156 -13.76 -13.85 9.81
N THR A 157 -14.27 -12.92 10.62
CA THR A 157 -14.16 -11.49 10.36
C THR A 157 -13.18 -10.83 11.32
N ALA A 158 -12.13 -10.21 10.79
CA ALA A 158 -11.24 -9.35 11.57
C ALA A 158 -11.88 -7.98 11.79
N LEU A 159 -11.82 -7.46 13.01
CA LEU A 159 -12.30 -6.13 13.37
C LEU A 159 -11.11 -5.16 13.36
N VAL A 160 -11.16 -4.14 12.51
CA VAL A 160 -9.99 -3.31 12.21
C VAL A 160 -10.20 -1.87 12.69
N ASN A 161 -9.19 -1.34 13.37
CA ASN A 161 -9.11 0.07 13.73
C ASN A 161 -7.96 0.73 12.96
N PRO A 162 -8.25 1.55 11.93
CA PRO A 162 -7.20 2.17 11.11
C PRO A 162 -6.47 3.33 11.79
N ASN A 163 -6.99 3.85 12.91
CA ASN A 163 -6.43 5.03 13.58
C ASN A 163 -5.39 4.67 14.65
N LEU A 164 -5.18 3.37 14.92
CA LEU A 164 -4.17 2.94 15.87
C LEU A 164 -2.81 2.80 15.18
N PRO A 165 -1.71 3.26 15.80
CA PRO A 165 -0.39 3.06 15.25
C PRO A 165 -0.02 1.56 15.24
N PRO A 166 0.84 1.12 14.30
CA PRO A 166 1.38 -0.24 14.30
C PRO A 166 2.06 -0.58 15.62
N MET A 167 1.86 -1.81 16.10
CA MET A 167 2.42 -2.29 17.37
C MET A 167 2.94 -3.71 17.18
N ARG A 168 4.08 -4.02 17.82
CA ARG A 168 4.66 -5.36 17.77
C ARG A 168 3.75 -6.37 18.46
N ASP A 169 3.80 -7.61 18.00
CA ASP A 169 3.02 -8.74 18.48
C ASP A 169 1.50 -8.60 18.29
N GLU A 170 1.06 -7.67 17.46
CA GLU A 170 -0.35 -7.48 17.10
C GLU A 170 -0.63 -7.99 15.68
N ASP A 171 -1.87 -8.42 15.46
CA ASP A 171 -2.35 -8.75 14.12
C ASP A 171 -2.66 -7.47 13.33
N VAL A 172 -2.24 -7.44 12.07
CA VAL A 172 -2.39 -6.27 11.21
C VAL A 172 -2.90 -6.64 9.83
N ILE A 173 -3.61 -5.70 9.22
CA ILE A 173 -3.96 -5.70 7.81
C ILE A 173 -2.99 -4.76 7.10
N LEU A 174 -2.20 -5.30 6.18
CA LEU A 174 -1.43 -4.49 5.24
C LEU A 174 -2.23 -4.32 3.96
N TYR A 175 -2.15 -3.15 3.36
CA TYR A 175 -2.90 -2.81 2.16
C TYR A 175 -2.02 -2.08 1.12
N HIS A 176 -2.23 -2.43 -0.15
CA HIS A 176 -1.66 -1.79 -1.33
C HIS A 176 -2.75 -1.54 -2.37
N THR A 177 -2.76 -0.35 -2.98
CA THR A 177 -3.55 -0.07 -4.19
C THR A 177 -2.61 0.01 -5.38
N SER A 178 -2.79 -0.90 -6.34
CA SER A 178 -2.01 -0.91 -7.58
C SER A 178 -2.55 0.12 -8.57
N GLU A 179 -1.77 0.46 -9.60
CA GLU A 179 -2.17 1.41 -10.64
C GLU A 179 -3.33 0.90 -11.53
N MET A 180 -3.70 -0.39 -11.43
CA MET A 180 -4.87 -0.99 -12.11
C MET A 180 -6.14 -1.04 -11.23
N ASP A 181 -6.19 -0.29 -10.12
CA ASP A 181 -7.30 -0.31 -9.14
C ASP A 181 -7.52 -1.70 -8.48
N GLU A 182 -6.57 -2.62 -8.63
CA GLU A 182 -6.57 -3.86 -7.86
C GLU A 182 -6.02 -3.57 -6.47
N ASN A 183 -6.92 -3.57 -5.49
CA ASN A 183 -6.62 -3.39 -4.08
C ASN A 183 -6.29 -4.72 -3.44
N GLU A 184 -5.07 -4.84 -2.94
CA GLU A 184 -4.61 -6.05 -2.28
C GLU A 184 -4.48 -5.82 -0.79
N ALA A 185 -4.85 -6.83 -0.01
CA ALA A 185 -4.60 -6.84 1.42
C ALA A 185 -4.07 -8.19 1.90
N ILE A 186 -3.29 -8.14 2.97
CA ILE A 186 -2.85 -9.35 3.67
C ILE A 186 -3.06 -9.16 5.17
N ILE A 187 -3.50 -10.23 5.83
CA ILE A 187 -3.49 -10.32 7.29
C ILE A 187 -2.26 -11.10 7.74
N LYS A 188 -1.49 -10.54 8.66
CA LYS A 188 -0.27 -11.13 9.24
C LYS A 188 -0.09 -10.67 10.69
N ARG A 189 0.72 -11.39 11.47
CA ARG A 189 1.19 -10.89 12.76
C ARG A 189 2.41 -10.00 12.57
N LEU A 190 2.41 -8.82 13.18
CA LEU A 190 3.51 -7.86 13.09
C LEU A 190 4.55 -8.14 14.18
N VAL A 191 5.64 -8.81 13.84
CA VAL A 191 6.73 -9.12 14.79
C VAL A 191 7.62 -7.88 15.04
N GLY A 192 7.76 -7.03 14.02
CA GLY A 192 8.58 -5.83 14.11
C GLY A 192 8.41 -4.93 12.90
N PHE A 193 8.93 -3.71 12.98
CA PHE A 193 9.00 -2.81 11.85
C PHE A 193 10.12 -1.78 12.02
N ASN A 194 10.55 -1.23 10.90
CA ASN A 194 11.42 -0.05 10.82
C ASN A 194 10.88 0.90 9.72
N ASP A 195 11.63 1.93 9.36
CA ASP A 195 11.19 2.94 8.39
C ASP A 195 11.07 2.40 6.95
N ARG A 196 11.58 1.20 6.66
CA ARG A 196 11.62 0.58 5.33
C ARG A 196 10.83 -0.72 5.23
N GLU A 197 10.80 -1.52 6.29
CA GLU A 197 10.34 -2.90 6.27
C GLU A 197 9.33 -3.20 7.37
N TRP A 198 8.35 -4.03 7.04
CA TRP A 198 7.52 -4.79 7.96
C TRP A 198 8.14 -6.17 8.17
N MET A 199 8.28 -6.60 9.41
CA MET A 199 8.64 -7.98 9.78
C MET A 199 7.36 -8.70 10.19
N LEU A 200 6.96 -9.67 9.39
CA LEU A 200 5.66 -10.32 9.46
C LEU A 200 5.81 -11.81 9.73
N GLU A 201 4.86 -12.35 10.47
CA GLU A 201 4.71 -13.77 10.71
C GLU A 201 3.37 -14.24 10.15
N GLN A 202 3.38 -15.40 9.51
CA GLN A 202 2.19 -16.20 9.21
C GLN A 202 2.26 -17.54 9.94
N TYR A 203 1.09 -18.14 10.20
CA TYR A 203 0.98 -19.39 10.94
C TYR A 203 0.90 -20.64 10.06
N ASN A 204 0.46 -20.51 8.81
CA ASN A 204 0.26 -21.66 7.92
C ASN A 204 0.67 -21.39 6.45
N PRO A 205 1.73 -22.05 5.93
CA PRO A 205 2.78 -22.68 6.73
C PRO A 205 3.43 -21.65 7.65
N HIS A 206 3.92 -22.07 8.82
CA HIS A 206 4.63 -21.15 9.71
C HIS A 206 5.86 -20.58 9.01
N LYS A 207 5.93 -19.25 8.94
CA LYS A 207 7.03 -18.54 8.29
C LYS A 207 7.09 -17.10 8.78
N GLU A 208 8.30 -16.66 9.10
CA GLU A 208 8.62 -15.25 9.22
C GLU A 208 9.22 -14.73 7.90
N PHE A 209 8.78 -13.54 7.49
CA PHE A 209 9.25 -12.91 6.27
C PHE A 209 9.15 -11.38 6.39
N LYS A 210 9.68 -10.70 5.38
CA LYS A 210 9.73 -9.24 5.34
C LYS A 210 9.00 -8.72 4.13
N GLU A 211 8.30 -7.61 4.34
CA GLU A 211 7.64 -6.85 3.28
C GLU A 211 8.12 -5.39 3.32
N PHE A 212 8.13 -4.72 2.17
CA PHE A 212 8.59 -3.34 2.08
C PHE A 212 7.44 -2.36 2.29
N ARG A 213 7.65 -1.29 3.05
CA ARG A 213 6.68 -0.19 3.21
C ARG A 213 6.36 0.52 1.90
N ALA A 214 7.27 0.52 0.94
CA ALA A 214 7.02 1.07 -0.39
C ALA A 214 5.99 0.26 -1.17
N ASP A 215 5.95 -1.06 -0.95
CA ASP A 215 5.01 -1.98 -1.59
C ASP A 215 3.81 -2.28 -0.66
N TRP A 216 3.84 -1.91 0.62
CA TRP A 216 2.72 -2.01 1.55
C TRP A 216 2.66 -0.76 2.44
N PRO A 217 2.17 0.38 1.92
CA PRO A 217 2.25 1.67 2.60
C PRO A 217 1.29 1.79 3.78
N VAL A 218 0.20 1.04 3.78
CA VAL A 218 -0.86 1.11 4.80
C VAL A 218 -0.80 -0.12 5.70
N CYS A 219 -0.86 0.12 7.02
CA CYS A 219 -0.87 -0.91 8.05
C CYS A 219 -1.92 -0.54 9.10
N HIS A 220 -3.01 -1.30 9.15
CA HIS A 220 -4.10 -1.12 10.12
C HIS A 220 -4.08 -2.23 11.17
N ARG A 221 -4.40 -1.90 12.42
CA ARG A 221 -4.44 -2.89 13.51
C ARG A 221 -5.77 -3.62 13.57
N VAL A 222 -5.69 -4.93 13.75
CA VAL A 222 -6.83 -5.76 14.15
C VAL A 222 -7.00 -5.63 15.66
N VAL A 223 -8.21 -5.33 16.12
CA VAL A 223 -8.55 -5.13 17.54
C VAL A 223 -9.47 -6.21 18.10
N GLY A 224 -9.84 -7.17 17.25
CA GLY A 224 -10.68 -8.30 17.63
C GLY A 224 -11.13 -9.10 16.42
N LYS A 225 -11.93 -10.14 16.66
CA LYS A 225 -12.48 -10.97 15.60
C LYS A 225 -13.87 -11.49 15.95
N TYR A 226 -14.61 -11.85 14.91
CA TYR A 226 -15.80 -12.67 15.02
C TYR A 226 -15.58 -14.02 14.35
N ASN A 227 -15.93 -15.07 15.08
CA ASN A 227 -15.90 -16.43 14.55
C ASN A 227 -17.05 -16.63 13.56
N THR A 228 -16.89 -17.60 12.66
CA THR A 228 -17.95 -18.03 11.75
C THR A 228 -19.23 -18.34 12.54
N ARG A 229 -20.36 -17.82 12.06
CA ARG A 229 -21.69 -18.12 12.63
C ARG A 229 -22.06 -19.58 12.43
#